data_AF-A0AA43J7C8-F1
#
_entry.id   AF-A0AA43J7C8-F1
#
_cell.length_a   1.000
_cell.length_b   1.000
_cell.length_c   1.000
_cell.angle_alpha   90.00
_cell.angle_beta   90.00
_cell.angle_gamma   90.00
#
_symmetry.space_group_name_H-M   'P 1'
#
loop_
_entity.id
_entity.type
_entity.pdbx_description
1 polymer ?
#
loop_
_entity_poly.entity_id
_entity_poly.type
_entity_poly.pdbx_seq_one_letter_code
_entity_poly.pdbx_strand_id
1 'polypeptide(L)'
;MNSPRPNHTSEIERLTKVAVDAARSGQWDVVIQCYRDRGNLLETMQPALEQGEELLQLDRQVCDHVQTTQALLASLLGEAAATKRRLQGLRQRLGVPAMAPEAMSMEA
;
A
#
# COMPACT_ATOMS: atom_id res chain seq x y z
N MET A 1 -34.74 -8.29 25.38
CA MET A 1 -34.39 -8.28 23.94
C MET A 1 -32.87 -8.33 23.87
N ASN A 2 -32.29 -9.49 23.55
CA ASN A 2 -30.84 -9.62 23.40
C ASN A 2 -30.47 -9.17 21.98
N SER A 3 -29.76 -8.05 21.86
CA SER A 3 -29.12 -7.66 20.61
C SER A 3 -28.15 -8.77 20.16
N PRO A 4 -28.07 -9.11 18.87
CA PRO A 4 -27.06 -10.05 18.38
C PRO A 4 -25.69 -9.47 18.69
N ARG A 5 -24.80 -10.23 19.35
CA ARG A 5 -23.41 -9.82 19.48
C ARG A 5 -22.84 -9.58 18.08
N PRO A 6 -22.09 -8.50 17.83
CA PRO A 6 -21.45 -8.30 16.54
C PRO A 6 -20.57 -9.51 16.24
N ASN A 7 -20.77 -10.14 15.08
CA ASN A 7 -19.97 -11.27 14.64
C ASN A 7 -18.61 -10.75 14.16
N HIS A 8 -17.72 -10.52 15.12
CA HIS A 8 -16.38 -9.98 14.88
C HIS A 8 -15.60 -10.77 13.81
N THR A 9 -15.81 -12.08 13.67
CA THR A 9 -15.21 -12.90 12.60
C THR A 9 -15.63 -12.42 11.21
N SER A 10 -16.94 -12.23 10.99
CA SER A 10 -17.45 -11.77 9.70
C SER A 10 -16.96 -10.38 9.34
N GLU A 11 -16.71 -9.53 10.34
CA GLU A 11 -16.17 -8.19 10.14
C GLU A 11 -14.68 -8.22 9.80
N ILE A 12 -13.90 -9.09 10.44
CA ILE A 12 -12.48 -9.31 10.13
C ILE A 12 -12.32 -9.83 8.69
N GLU A 13 -13.14 -10.79 8.27
CA GLU A 13 -13.15 -11.26 6.88
C GLU A 13 -13.51 -10.14 5.91
N ARG A 14 -14.55 -9.35 6.21
CA ARG A 14 -14.97 -8.21 5.40
C ARG A 14 -13.84 -7.20 5.24
N LEU A 15 -13.19 -6.80 6.33
CA LEU A 15 -12.06 -5.88 6.32
C LEU A 15 -10.89 -6.43 5.49
N THR A 16 -10.62 -7.73 5.57
CA THR A 16 -9.52 -8.35 4.83
C THR A 16 -9.83 -8.42 3.33
N LYS A 17 -11.08 -8.71 2.94
CA LYS A 17 -11.52 -8.65 1.54
C LYS A 17 -11.42 -7.23 0.97
N VAL A 18 -11.87 -6.22 1.72
CA VAL A 18 -11.73 -4.81 1.32
C VAL A 18 -10.26 -4.43 1.18
N ALA A 19 -9.38 -4.90 2.08
CA ALA A 19 -7.95 -4.65 1.98
C ALA A 19 -7.33 -5.26 0.71
N VAL A 20 -7.76 -6.46 0.28
CA VAL A 20 -7.32 -7.07 -0.97
C VAL A 20 -7.72 -6.23 -2.19
N ASP A 21 -8.99 -5.79 -2.25
CA ASP A 21 -9.49 -4.98 -3.37
C ASP A 21 -8.81 -3.60 -3.41
N ALA A 22 -8.58 -3.00 -2.24
CA ALA A 22 -7.86 -1.73 -2.10
C ALA A 22 -6.39 -1.87 -2.54
N ALA A 23 -5.70 -2.95 -2.14
CA ALA A 23 -4.33 -3.23 -2.54
C ALA A 23 -4.20 -3.43 -4.06
N ARG A 24 -5.15 -4.15 -4.67
CA ARG A 24 -5.22 -4.32 -6.13
C ARG A 24 -5.38 -2.98 -6.87
N SER A 25 -6.09 -2.04 -6.25
CA SER A 25 -6.37 -0.71 -6.81
C SER A 25 -5.34 0.36 -6.39
N GLY A 26 -4.31 0.00 -5.63
CA GLY A 26 -3.29 0.93 -5.13
C GLY A 26 -3.79 1.92 -4.06
N GLN A 27 -4.94 1.65 -3.43
CA GLN A 27 -5.52 2.50 -2.39
C GLN A 27 -4.89 2.20 -1.01
N TRP A 28 -3.62 2.55 -0.84
CA TRP A 28 -2.84 2.16 0.34
C TRP A 28 -3.36 2.71 1.67
N ASP A 29 -3.94 3.92 1.69
CA ASP A 29 -4.57 4.47 2.89
C ASP A 29 -5.75 3.62 3.37
N VAL A 30 -6.53 3.07 2.44
CA VAL A 30 -7.64 2.16 2.74
C VAL A 30 -7.11 0.84 3.28
N VAL A 31 -6.03 0.29 2.70
CA VAL A 31 -5.36 -0.92 3.21
C VAL A 31 -4.93 -0.69 4.67
N ILE A 32 -4.26 0.42 4.97
CA ILE A 32 -3.81 0.77 6.33
C ILE A 32 -5.00 0.84 7.28
N GLN A 33 -6.07 1.52 6.88
CA GLN A 33 -7.26 1.67 7.72
C GLN A 33 -7.92 0.31 8.00
N CYS A 34 -8.04 -0.56 6.99
CA CYS A 34 -8.58 -1.91 7.16
C CYS A 34 -7.76 -2.72 8.18
N TYR A 35 -6.43 -2.70 8.11
CA TYR A 35 -5.59 -3.41 9.08
C TYR A 35 -5.65 -2.81 10.49
N ARG A 36 -5.79 -1.49 10.61
CA ARG A 36 -5.99 -0.83 11.91
C ARG A 36 -7.30 -1.29 12.56
N ASP A 37 -8.40 -1.23 11.81
CA ASP A 37 -9.72 -1.63 12.31
C ASP A 37 -9.76 -3.13 12.63
N ARG A 38 -9.08 -3.95 11.82
CA ARG A 38 -8.96 -5.39 12.07
C ARG A 38 -8.14 -5.69 13.33
N GLY A 39 -7.07 -4.96 13.57
CA GLY A 39 -6.26 -5.06 14.80
C GLY A 39 -7.11 -4.82 16.05
N ASN A 40 -7.91 -3.75 16.05
CA ASN A 40 -8.83 -3.43 17.15
C ASN A 40 -9.84 -4.56 17.42
N LEU A 41 -10.36 -5.20 16.36
CA LEU A 41 -11.29 -6.32 16.51
C LEU A 41 -10.61 -7.57 17.07
N LEU A 42 -9.40 -7.87 16.59
CA LEU A 42 -8.60 -9.02 17.03
C LEU A 42 -8.19 -8.93 18.50
N GLU A 43 -7.91 -7.72 19.02
CA GLU A 43 -7.61 -7.51 20.45
C GLU A 43 -8.75 -7.97 21.38
N THR A 44 -9.98 -7.92 20.88
CA THR A 44 -11.19 -8.29 21.66
C THR A 44 -11.67 -9.72 21.39
N MET A 45 -11.01 -10.45 20.50
CA MET A 45 -11.45 -11.76 20.02
C MET A 45 -10.48 -12.90 20.36
N GLN A 46 -11.02 -14.12 20.42
CA GLN A 46 -10.26 -15.36 20.45
C GLN A 46 -10.72 -16.23 19.26
N PRO A 47 -10.02 -16.19 18.10
CA PRO A 47 -10.48 -16.84 16.88
C PRO A 47 -10.31 -18.36 16.93
N ALA A 48 -11.17 -19.11 16.23
CA ALA A 48 -10.97 -20.55 16.04
C ALA A 48 -9.89 -20.81 14.97
N LEU A 49 -9.16 -21.92 15.11
CA LEU A 49 -7.99 -22.26 14.28
C LEU A 49 -8.28 -22.29 12.77
N GLU A 50 -9.42 -22.86 12.35
CA GLU A 50 -9.79 -22.96 10.93
C GLU A 50 -10.02 -21.59 10.26
N GLN A 51 -10.58 -20.62 11.00
CA GLN A 51 -10.78 -19.25 10.51
C GLN A 51 -9.45 -18.50 10.38
N GLY A 52 -8.41 -18.92 11.10
CA GLY A 52 -7.07 -18.37 10.98
C GLY A 52 -6.43 -18.66 9.62
N GLU A 53 -6.68 -19.83 9.02
CA GLU A 53 -6.03 -20.22 7.77
C GLU A 53 -6.54 -19.42 6.57
N GLU A 54 -7.85 -19.23 6.44
CA GLU A 54 -8.44 -18.40 5.37
C GLU A 54 -7.99 -16.94 5.47
N LEU A 55 -7.95 -16.38 6.68
CA LEU A 55 -7.46 -15.02 6.91
C LEU A 55 -5.98 -14.87 6.52
N LEU A 56 -5.15 -15.87 6.85
CA LEU A 56 -3.74 -15.88 6.45
C LEU A 56 -3.56 -15.96 4.93
N GLN A 57 -4.43 -16.65 4.20
CA GLN A 57 -4.38 -16.68 2.73
C GLN A 57 -4.71 -15.32 2.13
N LEU A 58 -5.73 -14.63 2.65
CA LEU A 58 -6.06 -13.28 2.20
C LEU A 58 -4.94 -12.28 2.53
N ASP A 59 -4.31 -12.41 3.70
CA ASP A 59 -3.15 -11.59 4.08
C ASP A 59 -1.96 -11.78 3.15
N ARG A 60 -1.69 -13.00 2.69
CA ARG A 60 -0.65 -13.25 1.69
C ARG A 60 -0.93 -12.52 0.39
N GLN A 61 -2.18 -12.47 -0.08
CA GLN A 61 -2.53 -11.73 -1.29
C GLN A 61 -2.25 -10.24 -1.15
N VAL A 62 -2.54 -9.64 0.01
CA VAL A 62 -2.18 -8.23 0.27
C VAL A 62 -0.66 -8.05 0.24
N CYS A 63 0.09 -8.93 0.92
CA CYS A 63 1.56 -8.89 0.91
C CYS A 63 2.13 -9.00 -0.51
N ASP A 64 1.62 -9.90 -1.34
CA ASP A 64 2.05 -10.08 -2.73
C ASP A 64 1.80 -8.81 -3.55
N HIS A 65 0.65 -8.15 -3.35
CA HIS A 65 0.33 -6.88 -3.99
C HIS A 65 1.27 -5.75 -3.57
N VAL A 66 1.60 -5.66 -2.27
CA VAL A 66 2.57 -4.68 -1.75
C VAL A 66 3.95 -4.91 -2.36
N GLN A 67 4.45 -6.15 -2.35
CA GLN A 67 5.77 -6.49 -2.90
C GLN A 67 5.86 -6.20 -4.39
N THR A 68 4.83 -6.56 -5.15
CA THR A 68 4.74 -6.29 -6.59
C THR A 68 4.77 -4.78 -6.86
N THR A 69 4.00 -4.00 -6.10
CA THR A 69 3.97 -2.54 -6.25
C THR A 69 5.32 -1.92 -5.92
N GLN A 70 5.99 -2.37 -4.86
CA GLN A 70 7.32 -1.90 -4.47
C GLN A 70 8.35 -2.17 -5.58
N ALA A 71 8.32 -3.35 -6.19
CA ALA A 71 9.21 -3.68 -7.30
C ALA A 71 8.96 -2.77 -8.53
N LEU A 72 7.70 -2.52 -8.87
CA LEU A 72 7.32 -1.61 -9.96
C LEU A 72 7.79 -0.18 -9.68
N LEU A 73 7.57 0.34 -8.48
CA LEU A 73 8.02 1.68 -8.08
C LEU A 73 9.54 1.80 -8.15
N ALA A 74 10.27 0.79 -7.68
CA ALA A 74 11.73 0.77 -7.77
C ALA A 74 12.22 0.81 -9.22
N SER A 75 11.57 0.07 -10.13
CA SER A 75 11.88 0.12 -11.58
C SER A 75 11.64 1.51 -12.16
N LEU A 76 10.47 2.10 -11.90
CA LEU A 76 10.10 3.42 -12.41
C LEU A 76 11.03 4.53 -11.89
N LEU A 77 11.42 4.47 -10.62
CA LEU A 77 12.40 5.40 -10.05
C LEU A 77 13.78 5.23 -10.70
N GLY A 78 14.20 4.00 -10.98
CA GLY A 78 15.42 3.71 -11.73
C GLY A 78 15.41 4.30 -13.13
N GLU A 79 14.32 4.12 -13.86
CA GLU A 79 14.12 4.67 -15.21
C GLU A 79 14.07 6.20 -15.22
N ALA A 80 13.36 6.81 -14.26
CA ALA A 80 13.31 8.26 -14.11
C ALA A 80 14.70 8.84 -13.80
N ALA A 81 15.46 8.20 -12.92
CA ALA A 81 16.82 8.60 -12.59
C ALA A 81 17.76 8.48 -13.81
N ALA A 82 17.67 7.38 -14.58
CA ALA A 82 18.44 7.20 -15.81
C ALA A 82 18.09 8.27 -16.86
N THR A 83 16.81 8.58 -17.02
CA THR A 83 16.32 9.62 -17.94
C THR A 83 16.84 11.00 -17.53
N LYS A 84 16.77 11.34 -16.23
CA LYS A 84 17.33 12.59 -15.69
C LYS A 84 18.82 12.72 -15.99
N ARG A 85 19.61 11.65 -15.77
CA ARG A 85 21.05 11.65 -16.09
C ARG A 85 21.32 11.84 -17.58
N ARG A 86 20.56 11.17 -18.45
CA ARG A 86 20.69 11.34 -19.92
C ARG A 86 20.40 12.77 -20.34
N LEU A 87 19.32 13.36 -19.85
CA LEU A 87 18.97 14.76 -20.13
C LEU A 87 20.05 15.73 -19.63
N GLN A 88 20.59 15.50 -18.42
CA GLN A 88 21.69 16.30 -17.89
C GLN A 88 22.94 16.21 -18.79
N GLY A 89 23.32 15.01 -19.23
CA GLY A 89 24.44 14.82 -20.15
C GLY A 89 24.24 15.50 -21.51
N LEU A 90 23.02 15.45 -22.07
CA LEU A 90 22.68 16.15 -23.30
C LEU A 90 22.76 17.67 -23.14
N ARG A 91 22.24 18.22 -22.03
CA ARG A 91 22.30 19.65 -21.74
C ARG A 91 23.75 20.14 -21.61
N GLN A 92 24.59 19.39 -20.91
CA GLN A 92 26.03 19.70 -20.79
C GLN A 92 26.70 19.76 -22.16
N ARG A 93 26.43 18.79 -23.05
CA ARG A 93 26.98 18.77 -24.42
C ARG A 93 26.49 19.94 -25.27
N LEU A 94 25.29 20.44 -25.03
CA LEU A 94 24.71 21.59 -25.73
C LEU A 94 25.10 22.94 -25.10
N GLY A 95 25.92 22.95 -24.05
CA GLY A 95 26.29 24.17 -23.33
C GLY A 95 25.13 24.83 -22.58
N VAL A 96 24.01 24.11 -22.39
CA VAL A 96 22.84 24.63 -21.69
C VAL A 96 23.07 24.51 -20.18
N PRO A 97 23.06 25.62 -19.41
CA PRO A 97 23.27 25.57 -17.98
C PRO A 97 22.21 24.70 -17.28
N ALA A 98 22.63 24.04 -16.20
CA ALA A 98 21.71 23.29 -15.35
C ALA A 98 20.70 24.26 -14.75
N MET A 99 19.40 24.04 -15.00
CA MET A 99 18.38 24.70 -14.17
C MET A 99 18.55 24.14 -12.77
N ALA A 100 18.81 25.02 -11.80
CA ALA A 100 18.66 24.68 -10.40
C ALA A 100 17.24 24.11 -10.21
N PRO A 101 17.06 23.07 -9.38
CA PRO A 101 15.72 22.63 -9.04
C PRO A 101 14.99 23.86 -8.48
N GLU A 102 13.91 24.27 -9.13
CA GLU A 102 12.93 25.13 -8.49
C GLU A 102 12.53 24.38 -7.23
N ALA A 103 13.00 24.88 -6.08
CA ALA A 103 12.51 24.42 -4.80
C ALA A 103 11.01 24.67 -4.85
N MET A 104 10.21 23.61 -5.00
CA MET A 104 8.79 23.69 -4.74
C MET A 104 8.68 24.19 -3.30
N SER A 105 8.36 25.48 -3.15
CA SER A 105 7.91 26.03 -1.88
C SER A 105 6.60 25.32 -1.57
N MET A 106 6.71 24.24 -0.81
CA MET A 106 5.58 23.75 -0.03
C MET A 106 5.40 24.79 1.08
N GLU A 107 4.51 25.76 0.85
CA GLU A 107 3.95 26.50 1.97
C GLU A 107 3.20 25.51 2.87
N ALA A 108 3.48 25.59 4.17
CA ALA A 108 2.96 24.73 5.22
C ALA A 108 1.61 25.25 5.74
#